data_AF-A0A964QH63-F1
#
_entry.id   AF-A0A964QH63-F1
#
_cell.length_a   1.000
_cell.length_b   1.000
_cell.length_c   1.000
_cell.angle_alpha   90.00
_cell.angle_beta   90.00
_cell.angle_gamma   90.00
#
_symmetry.space_group_name_H-M   'P 1'
#
loop_
_entity.id
_entity.type
_entity.pdbx_description
1 polymer ?
#
loop_
_entity_poly.entity_id
_entity_poly.type
_entity_poly.pdbx_seq_one_letter_code
_entity_poly.pdbx_strand_id
1 'polypeptide(L)'
;MPLKHSTETAYLVFLALLICVAGFVASLLPALSEGGLPYWVLSFTVACLYPIFLMPTFRNNRADYEFRLLHWFPAGVFVLWMLLQVIDPYWEWFHILNLGFFTFWSLPLVAFGLSLGAAFSMHVLRRRTVRVAFLSLFLALFTVGAVMAETQDINPRLQAKIFTGNPITSLRPVMTRVRSILANLRYPQSSGSTVLVSSLGKSSARSSRMSSRKSESSSVASSVIAEHTPNGLPRSGPEAPAVLFATLVALYMGTLHVRGKKRA
;
A
#
# COMPACT_ATOMS: atom_id res chain seq x y z
N MET A 1 -19.94 -3.69 -15.70
CA MET A 1 -20.91 -3.16 -14.72
C MET A 1 -20.18 -2.20 -13.79
N PRO A 2 -20.80 -1.12 -13.28
CA PRO A 2 -20.14 -0.23 -12.31
C PRO A 2 -19.74 -1.01 -11.05
N LEU A 3 -18.64 -0.60 -10.39
CA LEU A 3 -18.19 -1.24 -9.15
C LEU A 3 -19.31 -1.22 -8.09
N LYS A 4 -19.47 -2.34 -7.39
CA LYS A 4 -20.35 -2.38 -6.22
C LYS A 4 -19.72 -1.55 -5.11
N HIS A 5 -20.53 -0.84 -4.33
CA HIS A 5 -20.05 0.02 -3.25
C HIS A 5 -19.19 -0.70 -2.20
N SER A 6 -19.45 -1.99 -1.98
CA SER A 6 -18.61 -2.84 -1.11
C SER A 6 -17.22 -3.04 -1.69
N THR A 7 -17.11 -3.32 -2.99
CA THR A 7 -15.82 -3.51 -3.68
C THR A 7 -15.00 -2.23 -3.72
N GLU A 8 -15.62 -1.09 -3.99
CA GLU A 8 -14.93 0.21 -3.97
C GLU A 8 -14.39 0.54 -2.57
N THR A 9 -15.18 0.28 -1.52
CA THR A 9 -14.75 0.46 -0.13
C THR A 9 -13.59 -0.47 0.22
N ALA A 10 -13.63 -1.74 -0.23
CA ALA A 10 -12.54 -2.68 -0.02
C ALA A 10 -11.24 -2.24 -0.70
N TYR A 11 -11.31 -1.75 -1.94
CA TYR A 11 -10.14 -1.20 -2.63
C TYR A 11 -9.59 0.06 -1.97
N LEU A 12 -10.46 0.92 -1.43
CA LEU A 12 -10.03 2.11 -0.68
C LEU A 12 -9.31 1.73 0.62
N VAL A 13 -9.84 0.76 1.36
CA VAL A 13 -9.19 0.22 2.57
C VAL A 13 -7.86 -0.43 2.23
N PHE A 14 -7.81 -1.21 1.14
CA PHE A 14 -6.57 -1.81 0.66
C PHE A 14 -5.53 -0.76 0.25
N LEU A 15 -5.98 0.31 -0.42
CA LEU A 15 -5.12 1.44 -0.76
C LEU A 15 -4.58 2.13 0.49
N ALA A 16 -5.41 2.35 1.51
CA ALA A 16 -4.98 2.94 2.78
C ALA A 16 -3.87 2.11 3.45
N LEU A 17 -4.05 0.79 3.49
CA LEU A 17 -3.01 -0.14 3.96
C LEU A 17 -1.72 0.00 3.14
N LEU A 18 -1.83 0.04 1.81
CA LEU A 18 -0.66 0.17 0.93
C LEU A 18 0.04 1.53 1.08
N ILE A 19 -0.69 2.62 1.33
CA ILE A 19 -0.09 3.92 1.63
C ILE A 19 0.73 3.84 2.93
N CYS A 20 0.19 3.21 3.97
CA CYS A 20 0.92 3.00 5.24
C CYS A 20 2.16 2.11 5.04
N VAL A 21 2.03 1.01 4.28
CA VAL A 21 3.17 0.13 3.97
C VAL A 21 4.22 0.86 3.15
N ALA A 22 3.82 1.63 2.13
CA ALA A 22 4.75 2.41 1.31
C ALA A 22 5.49 3.46 2.14
N GLY A 23 4.78 4.16 3.03
CA GLY A 23 5.41 5.09 3.97
C GLY A 23 6.42 4.40 4.89
N PHE A 24 6.02 3.30 5.52
CA PHE A 24 6.90 2.48 6.35
C PHE A 24 8.16 2.05 5.58
N VAL A 25 7.98 1.46 4.39
CA VAL A 25 9.09 1.01 3.55
C VAL A 25 9.98 2.19 3.17
N ALA A 26 9.43 3.29 2.65
CA ALA A 26 10.21 4.48 2.27
C ALA A 26 11.08 5.01 3.42
N SER A 27 10.57 4.94 4.65
CA SER A 27 11.32 5.35 5.84
C SER A 27 12.42 4.38 6.29
N LEU A 28 12.34 3.12 5.86
CA LEU A 28 13.37 2.11 6.09
C LEU A 28 14.46 2.16 5.03
N LEU A 29 14.23 2.74 3.86
CA LEU A 29 15.22 2.71 2.80
C LEU A 29 16.45 3.57 3.15
N PRO A 30 17.66 3.08 2.84
CA PRO A 30 18.88 3.87 2.99
C PRO A 30 18.89 5.06 2.04
N ALA A 31 19.63 6.11 2.40
CA ALA A 31 19.75 7.30 1.57
C ALA A 31 20.38 6.99 0.21
N LEU A 32 20.06 7.78 -0.83
CA LEU A 32 20.63 7.60 -2.16
C LEU A 32 22.17 7.77 -2.15
N SER A 33 22.69 8.69 -1.33
CA SER A 33 24.12 8.92 -1.14
C SER A 33 24.87 7.71 -0.56
N GLU A 34 24.18 6.86 0.19
CA GLU A 34 24.73 5.64 0.80
C GLU A 34 24.66 4.43 -0.13
N GLY A 35 24.32 4.63 -1.41
CA GLY A 35 24.14 3.55 -2.38
C GLY A 35 22.78 2.86 -2.28
N GLY A 36 21.77 3.53 -1.71
CA GLY A 36 20.42 2.99 -1.54
C GLY A 36 19.59 2.86 -2.83
N LEU A 37 20.06 3.41 -3.94
CA LEU A 37 19.36 3.45 -5.24
C LEU A 37 18.67 2.14 -5.67
N PRO A 38 19.30 0.95 -5.63
CA PRO A 38 18.62 -0.28 -6.07
C PRO A 38 17.39 -0.62 -5.22
N TYR A 39 17.40 -0.33 -3.91
CA TYR A 39 16.26 -0.58 -3.04
C TYR A 39 15.10 0.38 -3.31
N TRP A 40 15.42 1.64 -3.63
CA TRP A 40 14.44 2.63 -4.07
C TRP A 40 13.78 2.24 -5.38
N VAL A 41 14.57 1.87 -6.38
CA VAL A 41 14.06 1.42 -7.69
C VAL A 41 13.22 0.16 -7.54
N LEU A 42 13.65 -0.81 -6.73
CA LEU A 42 12.88 -2.02 -6.47
C LEU A 42 11.53 -1.70 -5.82
N SER A 43 11.52 -0.90 -4.75
CA SER A 43 10.30 -0.51 -4.04
C SER A 43 9.34 0.26 -4.93
N PHE A 44 9.85 1.21 -5.73
CA PHE A 44 9.06 1.94 -6.72
C PHE A 44 8.47 1.01 -7.79
N THR A 45 9.25 0.06 -8.29
CA THR A 45 8.78 -0.92 -9.29
C THR A 45 7.64 -1.77 -8.73
N VAL A 46 7.80 -2.29 -7.51
CA VAL A 46 6.74 -3.05 -6.82
C VAL A 46 5.48 -2.19 -6.62
N ALA A 47 5.66 -0.92 -6.23
CA ALA A 47 4.56 0.02 -6.05
C ALA A 47 3.85 0.35 -7.38
N CYS A 48 4.53 0.30 -8.53
CA CYS A 48 3.93 0.47 -9.85
C CYS A 48 3.21 -0.79 -10.35
N LEU A 49 3.71 -1.97 -10.00
CA LEU A 49 3.06 -3.23 -10.39
C LEU A 49 1.65 -3.31 -9.81
N TYR A 50 1.45 -2.86 -8.57
CA TYR A 50 0.13 -2.80 -7.91
C TYR A 50 -0.97 -2.13 -8.76
N PRO A 51 -0.90 -0.83 -9.11
CA PRO A 51 -1.94 -0.19 -9.90
C PRO A 51 -2.01 -0.75 -11.32
N ILE A 52 -0.88 -1.19 -11.91
CA ILE A 52 -0.86 -1.80 -13.25
C ILE A 52 -1.72 -3.07 -13.28
N PHE A 53 -1.59 -3.95 -12.28
CA PHE A 53 -2.39 -5.18 -12.20
C PHE A 53 -3.88 -4.92 -11.93
N LEU A 54 -4.21 -3.83 -11.22
CA LEU A 54 -5.59 -3.44 -10.93
C LEU A 54 -6.27 -2.66 -12.04
N MET A 55 -5.50 -2.02 -12.93
CA MET A 55 -6.03 -1.14 -13.96
C MET A 55 -7.02 -1.83 -14.92
N PRO A 56 -6.79 -3.07 -15.40
CA PRO A 56 -7.77 -3.80 -16.21
C PRO A 56 -9.11 -3.96 -15.46
N THR A 57 -9.05 -4.34 -14.19
CA THR A 57 -10.23 -4.52 -13.33
C THR A 57 -10.99 -3.21 -13.15
N PHE A 58 -10.29 -2.10 -12.92
CA PHE A 58 -10.92 -0.78 -12.78
C PHE A 58 -11.53 -0.27 -14.08
N ARG A 59 -10.86 -0.49 -15.23
CA ARG A 59 -11.39 -0.11 -16.55
C ARG A 59 -12.64 -0.92 -16.89
N ASN A 60 -12.62 -2.23 -16.66
CA ASN A 60 -13.76 -3.12 -16.93
C ASN A 60 -14.98 -2.78 -16.07
N ASN A 61 -14.74 -2.33 -14.83
CA ASN A 61 -15.80 -1.93 -13.90
C ASN A 61 -16.13 -0.43 -13.93
N ARG A 62 -15.62 0.32 -14.91
CA ARG A 62 -15.86 1.76 -15.09
C ARG A 62 -15.64 2.58 -13.82
N ALA A 63 -14.55 2.30 -13.10
CA ALA A 63 -14.16 3.10 -11.94
C ALA A 63 -13.88 4.55 -12.34
N ASP A 64 -14.17 5.49 -11.45
CA ASP A 64 -13.89 6.91 -11.65
C ASP A 64 -12.39 7.15 -11.93
N TYR A 65 -12.09 8.19 -12.69
CA TYR A 65 -10.69 8.51 -13.03
C TYR A 65 -9.87 8.89 -11.80
N GLU A 66 -10.44 9.70 -10.91
CA GLU A 66 -9.82 10.11 -9.65
C GLU A 66 -9.47 8.90 -8.77
N PHE A 67 -10.39 7.94 -8.68
CA PHE A 67 -10.17 6.72 -7.91
C PHE A 67 -8.99 5.91 -8.47
N ARG A 68 -8.91 5.78 -9.80
CA ARG A 68 -7.79 5.09 -10.46
C ARG A 68 -6.47 5.81 -10.23
N LEU A 69 -6.46 7.14 -10.27
CA LEU A 69 -5.26 7.94 -10.06
C LEU A 69 -4.75 7.82 -8.62
N LEU A 70 -5.65 7.76 -7.63
CA LEU A 70 -5.29 7.60 -6.23
C LEU A 70 -4.47 6.31 -5.96
N HIS A 71 -4.66 5.27 -6.76
CA HIS A 71 -3.91 4.01 -6.64
C HIS A 71 -2.45 4.13 -7.08
N TRP A 72 -2.08 5.20 -7.78
CA TRP A 72 -0.69 5.53 -8.10
C TRP A 72 0.03 6.25 -6.96
N PHE A 73 -0.69 6.69 -5.92
CA PHE A 73 -0.10 7.43 -4.80
C PHE A 73 1.08 6.71 -4.14
N PRO A 74 1.03 5.40 -3.83
CA PRO A 74 2.17 4.70 -3.24
C PRO A 74 3.45 4.77 -4.11
N ALA A 75 3.32 4.71 -5.43
CA ALA A 75 4.46 4.88 -6.34
C ALA A 75 4.95 6.34 -6.33
N GLY A 76 4.02 7.29 -6.27
CA GLY A 76 4.32 8.72 -6.12
C GLY A 76 5.12 9.04 -4.87
N VAL A 77 4.86 8.37 -3.74
CA VAL A 77 5.65 8.52 -2.50
C VAL A 77 7.13 8.25 -2.75
N PHE A 78 7.46 7.14 -3.43
CA PHE A 78 8.86 6.80 -3.71
C PHE A 78 9.52 7.78 -4.68
N VAL A 79 8.83 8.18 -5.75
CA VAL A 79 9.36 9.15 -6.71
C VAL A 79 9.60 10.50 -6.05
N LEU A 80 8.62 11.00 -5.31
CA LEU A 80 8.69 12.29 -4.66
C LEU A 80 9.86 12.33 -3.65
N TRP A 81 10.03 11.28 -2.86
CA TRP A 81 11.14 11.23 -1.91
C TRP A 81 12.50 11.08 -2.61
N MET A 82 12.62 10.24 -3.64
CA MET A 82 13.85 10.15 -4.44
C MET A 82 14.22 11.51 -5.04
N LEU A 83 13.26 12.20 -5.66
CA LEU A 83 13.47 13.53 -6.23
C LEU A 83 13.91 14.51 -5.15
N LEU A 84 13.27 14.47 -3.98
CA LEU A 84 13.65 15.32 -2.85
C LEU A 84 15.11 15.10 -2.44
N GLN A 85 15.57 13.84 -2.33
CA GLN A 85 16.96 13.54 -2.00
C GLN A 85 17.96 13.96 -3.09
N VAL A 86 17.58 13.86 -4.37
CA VAL A 86 18.43 14.32 -5.48
C VAL A 86 18.53 15.84 -5.50
N ILE A 87 17.44 16.53 -5.16
CA ILE A 87 17.31 17.98 -5.24
C ILE A 87 17.86 18.69 -3.98
N ASP A 88 17.79 18.02 -2.83
CA ASP A 88 18.24 18.51 -1.51
C ASP A 88 19.58 19.30 -1.55
N PRO A 89 20.65 18.84 -2.22
CA PRO A 89 21.93 19.57 -2.24
C PRO A 89 21.91 20.92 -2.98
N TYR A 90 20.90 21.18 -3.81
CA TYR A 90 20.87 22.35 -4.70
C TYR A 90 20.06 23.52 -4.14
N TRP A 91 19.12 23.27 -3.22
CA TRP A 91 18.18 24.29 -2.73
C TRP A 91 17.80 24.09 -1.25
N GLU A 92 18.00 25.13 -0.44
CA GLU A 92 17.75 25.12 1.02
C GLU A 92 16.31 24.74 1.40
N TRP A 93 15.32 25.17 0.61
CA TRP A 93 13.92 24.82 0.86
C TRP A 93 13.67 23.31 0.78
N PHE A 94 14.32 22.63 -0.18
CA PHE A 94 14.23 21.18 -0.31
C PHE A 94 15.00 20.48 0.80
N HIS A 95 16.07 21.09 1.32
CA HIS A 95 16.74 20.60 2.52
C HIS A 95 15.83 20.62 3.75
N ILE A 96 15.12 21.73 4.00
CA ILE A 96 14.17 21.83 5.11
C ILE A 96 13.04 20.79 4.95
N LEU A 97 12.54 20.59 3.73
CA LEU A 97 11.51 19.58 3.44
C LEU A 97 12.04 18.15 3.65
N ASN A 98 13.25 17.86 3.18
CA ASN A 98 13.90 16.57 3.34
C ASN A 98 14.12 16.27 4.82
N LEU A 99 14.64 17.25 5.57
CA LEU A 99 14.79 17.19 7.00
C LEU A 99 13.44 16.99 7.70
N GLY A 100 12.37 17.62 7.22
CA GLY A 100 11.01 17.39 7.67
C GLY A 100 10.56 15.93 7.49
N PHE A 101 10.75 15.34 6.30
CA PHE A 101 10.41 13.93 6.04
C PHE A 101 11.30 12.95 6.80
N PHE A 102 12.58 13.25 7.03
CA PHE A 102 13.43 12.43 7.90
C PHE A 102 13.02 12.58 9.38
N THR A 103 12.71 13.80 9.83
CA THR A 103 12.39 14.12 11.23
C THR A 103 11.03 13.57 11.65
N PHE A 104 10.02 13.78 10.82
CA PHE A 104 8.66 13.32 11.06
C PHE A 104 8.37 11.97 10.45
N TRP A 105 9.40 11.27 9.97
CA TRP A 105 9.23 10.02 9.23
C TRP A 105 8.39 10.25 7.96
N SER A 106 7.94 9.18 7.30
CA SER A 106 7.03 9.31 6.15
C SER A 106 5.62 9.81 6.53
N LEU A 107 5.41 10.27 7.76
CA LEU A 107 4.11 10.60 8.34
C LEU A 107 3.40 11.73 7.58
N PRO A 108 4.06 12.83 7.15
CA PRO A 108 3.41 13.84 6.34
C PRO A 108 2.90 13.31 5.00
N LEU A 109 3.67 12.42 4.35
CA LEU A 109 3.28 11.79 3.07
C LEU A 109 2.10 10.83 3.25
N VAL A 110 2.13 10.00 4.29
CA VAL A 110 1.03 9.09 4.62
C VAL A 110 -0.24 9.87 4.97
N ALA A 111 -0.12 10.90 5.82
CA ALA A 111 -1.23 11.77 6.18
C ALA A 111 -1.83 12.46 4.95
N PHE A 112 -1.00 12.94 4.03
CA PHE A 112 -1.45 13.53 2.78
C PHE A 112 -2.21 12.52 1.91
N GLY A 113 -1.68 11.31 1.73
CA GLY A 113 -2.34 10.26 0.94
C GLY A 113 -3.69 9.81 1.51
N LEU A 114 -3.76 9.61 2.83
CA LEU A 114 -5.00 9.27 3.52
C LEU A 114 -6.01 10.44 3.49
N SER A 115 -5.53 11.69 3.53
CA SER A 115 -6.38 12.87 3.38
C SER A 115 -6.96 12.99 1.97
N LEU A 116 -6.20 12.67 0.92
CA LEU A 116 -6.73 12.58 -0.45
C LEU A 116 -7.80 11.48 -0.55
N GLY A 117 -7.59 10.32 0.07
CA GLY A 117 -8.61 9.27 0.15
C GLY A 117 -9.87 9.70 0.91
N ALA A 118 -9.71 10.51 1.97
CA ALA A 118 -10.83 11.05 2.73
C ALA A 118 -11.59 12.10 1.92
N ALA A 119 -10.89 13.00 1.23
CA ALA A 119 -11.48 13.97 0.32
C ALA A 119 -12.27 13.29 -0.79
N PHE A 120 -11.70 12.26 -1.43
CA PHE A 120 -12.40 11.43 -2.40
C PHE A 120 -13.65 10.77 -1.79
N SER A 121 -13.54 10.23 -0.57
CA SER A 121 -14.67 9.62 0.14
C SER A 121 -15.79 10.61 0.50
N MET A 122 -15.45 11.88 0.70
CA MET A 122 -16.42 12.94 0.97
C MET A 122 -17.10 13.43 -0.32
N HIS A 123 -16.34 13.46 -1.42
CA HIS A 123 -16.88 13.78 -2.75
C HIS A 123 -17.90 12.73 -3.21
N VAL A 124 -17.63 11.44 -2.98
CA VAL A 124 -18.56 10.35 -3.31
C VAL A 124 -19.55 10.14 -2.14
N LEU A 125 -20.72 10.77 -2.23
CA LEU A 125 -21.75 10.91 -1.16
C LEU A 125 -22.21 9.62 -0.45
N ARG A 126 -21.86 8.42 -0.93
CA ARG A 126 -22.39 7.14 -0.41
C ARG A 126 -21.37 6.41 0.48
N ARG A 127 -21.78 6.08 1.72
CA ARG A 127 -20.98 5.40 2.77
C ARG A 127 -19.71 6.14 3.23
N ARG A 128 -19.67 7.47 3.08
CA ARG A 128 -18.56 8.35 3.49
C ARG A 128 -18.06 8.10 4.91
N THR A 129 -18.95 7.93 5.88
CA THR A 129 -18.58 7.77 7.30
C THR A 129 -17.74 6.51 7.54
N VAL A 130 -18.10 5.38 6.93
CA VAL A 130 -17.36 4.11 7.09
C VAL A 130 -15.98 4.21 6.45
N ARG A 131 -15.89 4.82 5.26
CA ARG A 131 -14.62 5.01 4.54
C ARG A 131 -13.67 5.92 5.31
N VAL A 132 -14.16 7.08 5.77
CA VAL A 132 -13.39 8.02 6.58
C VAL A 132 -12.98 7.41 7.91
N ALA A 133 -13.85 6.62 8.56
CA ALA A 133 -13.50 5.91 9.79
C ALA A 133 -12.33 4.92 9.57
N PHE A 134 -12.35 4.11 8.52
CA PHE A 134 -11.21 3.24 8.23
C PHE A 134 -9.93 4.02 7.93
N LEU A 135 -10.00 5.08 7.10
CA LEU A 135 -8.84 5.93 6.83
C LEU A 135 -8.27 6.55 8.10
N SER A 136 -9.15 7.00 9.00
CA SER A 136 -8.76 7.56 10.30
C SER A 136 -8.05 6.52 11.18
N LEU A 137 -8.56 5.29 11.18
CA LEU A 137 -7.95 4.19 11.92
C LEU A 137 -6.55 3.88 11.39
N PHE A 138 -6.37 3.82 10.06
CA PHE A 138 -5.05 3.61 9.47
C PHE A 138 -4.07 4.73 9.79
N LEU A 139 -4.53 5.99 9.76
CA LEU A 139 -3.70 7.13 10.14
C LEU A 139 -3.28 7.02 11.62
N ALA A 140 -4.23 6.75 12.53
CA ALA A 140 -3.95 6.60 13.96
C ALA A 140 -2.99 5.43 14.25
N LEU A 141 -3.17 4.28 13.60
CA LEU A 141 -2.26 3.14 13.73
C LEU A 141 -0.86 3.49 13.22
N PHE A 142 -0.77 4.20 12.09
CA PHE A 142 0.51 4.62 11.53
C PHE A 142 1.22 5.64 12.44
N THR A 143 0.51 6.62 12.98
CA THR A 143 1.10 7.62 13.90
C THR A 143 1.59 6.97 15.19
N VAL A 144 0.81 6.07 15.78
CA VAL A 144 1.24 5.29 16.96
C VAL A 144 2.47 4.45 16.64
N GLY A 145 2.49 3.77 15.49
CA GLY A 145 3.64 3.01 15.01
C GLY A 145 4.89 3.88 14.82
N ALA A 146 4.74 5.07 14.24
CA ALA A 146 5.82 6.03 14.03
C ALA A 146 6.43 6.55 15.34
N VAL A 147 5.59 6.77 16.36
CA VAL A 147 6.03 7.18 17.70
C VAL A 147 6.72 6.02 18.42
N MET A 148 6.16 4.82 18.38
CA MET A 148 6.76 3.62 18.98
C MET A 148 8.09 3.24 18.34
N ALA A 149 8.20 3.35 17.01
CA ALA A 149 9.43 3.08 16.29
C ALA A 149 10.57 4.02 16.70
N GLU A 150 10.24 5.25 17.08
CA GLU A 150 11.19 6.25 17.58
C GLU A 150 11.54 6.07 19.06
N THR A 151 10.60 5.62 19.90
CA THR A 151 10.90 5.38 21.33
C THR A 151 11.78 4.15 21.54
N GLN A 152 11.71 3.17 20.65
CA GLN A 152 12.44 1.90 20.76
C GLN A 152 13.63 1.77 19.79
N ASP A 153 13.99 2.84 19.07
CA ASP A 153 15.03 2.84 18.04
C ASP A 153 14.89 1.68 17.03
N ILE A 154 13.66 1.36 16.63
CA ILE A 154 13.36 0.21 15.78
C ILE A 154 13.95 0.40 14.39
N ASN A 155 13.83 1.60 13.82
CA ASN A 155 14.27 1.90 12.46
C ASN A 155 15.76 1.67 12.22
N PRO A 156 16.69 2.28 12.98
CA PRO A 156 18.12 2.06 12.77
C PRO A 156 18.49 0.58 12.97
N ARG A 157 17.83 -0.13 13.90
CA ARG A 157 18.04 -1.57 14.12
C ARG A 157 17.57 -2.42 12.94
N LEU A 158 16.41 -2.11 12.36
CA LEU A 158 15.89 -2.82 11.19
C LEU A 158 16.73 -2.51 9.96
N GLN A 159 17.10 -1.25 9.74
CA GLN A 159 17.99 -0.86 8.65
C GLN A 159 19.33 -1.60 8.73
N ALA A 160 19.96 -1.60 9.92
CA ALA A 160 21.21 -2.32 10.13
C ALA A 160 21.07 -3.82 9.86
N LYS A 161 19.93 -4.45 10.18
CA LYS A 161 19.71 -5.89 9.92
C LYS A 161 19.39 -6.22 8.46
N ILE A 162 18.68 -5.33 7.76
CA ILE A 162 18.19 -5.59 6.40
C ILE A 162 19.26 -5.20 5.36
N PHE A 163 20.01 -4.13 5.61
CA PHE A 163 20.97 -3.55 4.67
C PHE A 163 22.43 -3.75 5.09
N THR A 164 22.71 -4.73 5.95
CA THR A 164 24.08 -5.13 6.31
C THR A 164 24.78 -5.78 5.10
N GLY A 165 25.52 -4.97 4.34
CA GLY A 165 26.35 -5.42 3.23
C GLY A 165 26.29 -4.48 2.03
N ASN A 166 27.40 -4.35 1.31
CA ASN A 166 27.46 -3.53 0.10
C ASN A 166 26.39 -4.02 -0.92
N PRO A 167 25.39 -3.20 -1.30
CA PRO A 167 24.29 -3.62 -2.17
C PRO A 167 24.77 -4.11 -3.55
N ILE A 168 25.91 -3.60 -4.00
CA ILE A 168 26.55 -3.97 -5.27
C ILE A 168 27.01 -5.43 -5.26
N THR A 169 27.46 -5.95 -4.11
CA THR A 169 27.88 -7.36 -3.96
C THR A 169 26.70 -8.32 -3.92
N SER A 170 25.57 -7.90 -3.35
CA SER A 170 24.36 -8.73 -3.21
C SER A 170 23.58 -8.88 -4.53
N LEU A 171 23.71 -7.90 -5.44
CA LEU A 171 23.05 -7.93 -6.76
C LEU A 171 23.88 -8.60 -7.86
N ARG A 172 25.19 -8.79 -7.66
CA ARG A 172 26.07 -9.55 -8.58
C ARG A 172 25.55 -10.95 -8.94
N PRO A 173 25.12 -11.81 -7.98
CA PRO A 173 24.62 -13.15 -8.32
C PRO A 173 23.30 -13.12 -9.11
N VAL A 174 22.46 -12.09 -8.91
CA VAL A 174 21.20 -11.94 -9.65
C VAL A 174 21.47 -11.41 -11.06
N MET A 175 22.32 -10.40 -11.21
CA MET A 175 22.70 -9.87 -12.52
C MET A 175 23.44 -10.90 -13.39
N THR A 176 24.26 -11.77 -12.80
CA THR A 176 24.91 -12.87 -13.53
C THR A 176 23.90 -13.94 -13.98
N ARG A 177 22.86 -14.25 -13.19
CA ARG A 177 21.75 -15.11 -13.61
C ARG A 177 20.90 -14.49 -14.72
N VAL A 178 20.55 -13.22 -14.60
CA VAL A 178 19.77 -12.51 -15.63
C VAL A 178 20.58 -12.41 -16.92
N ARG A 179 21.88 -12.11 -16.85
CA ARG A 179 22.77 -12.07 -18.01
C ARG A 179 22.95 -13.43 -18.68
N SER A 180 23.03 -14.52 -17.92
CA SER A 180 23.11 -15.88 -18.50
C SER A 180 21.80 -16.33 -19.14
N ILE A 181 20.65 -16.01 -18.55
CA ILE A 181 19.34 -16.24 -19.18
C ILE A 181 19.20 -15.43 -20.47
N LEU A 182 19.55 -14.14 -20.44
CA LEU A 182 19.54 -13.28 -21.64
C LEU A 182 20.56 -13.74 -22.70
N ALA A 183 21.72 -14.25 -22.30
CA ALA A 183 22.70 -14.81 -23.23
C ALA A 183 22.15 -16.08 -23.92
N ASN A 184 21.50 -16.97 -23.17
CA ASN A 184 20.85 -18.17 -23.72
C ASN A 184 19.66 -17.84 -24.64
N LEU A 185 18.99 -16.72 -24.42
CA LEU A 185 17.91 -16.24 -25.30
C LEU A 185 18.43 -15.51 -26.54
N ARG A 186 19.61 -14.88 -26.47
CA ARG A 186 20.22 -14.13 -27.59
C ARG A 186 21.00 -15.01 -28.55
N TYR A 187 21.50 -16.16 -28.10
CA TYR A 187 22.10 -17.19 -28.95
C TYR A 187 21.59 -18.58 -28.53
N PRO A 188 20.53 -19.11 -29.17
CA PRO A 188 20.15 -20.50 -28.97
C PRO A 188 21.26 -21.39 -29.54
N GLN A 189 22.14 -21.91 -28.69
CA GLN A 189 23.07 -22.95 -29.11
C GLN A 189 22.27 -24.20 -29.49
N SER A 190 22.22 -24.48 -30.78
CA SER A 190 21.97 -25.81 -31.31
C SER A 190 23.24 -26.66 -31.11
N SER A 191 23.31 -27.41 -30.02
CA SER A 191 24.04 -28.69 -29.94
C SER A 191 23.76 -29.35 -28.60
N GLY A 192 23.17 -30.55 -28.66
CA GLY A 192 22.74 -31.29 -27.49
C GLY A 192 23.90 -31.79 -26.64
N SER A 193 23.62 -31.93 -25.34
CA SER A 193 24.00 -33.09 -24.53
C SER A 193 23.23 -33.02 -23.20
N THR A 194 22.36 -34.00 -23.05
CA THR A 194 21.79 -34.55 -21.82
C THR A 194 22.66 -34.44 -20.57
N VAL A 195 22.14 -33.83 -19.51
CA VAL A 195 22.45 -34.19 -18.11
C VAL A 195 21.16 -34.21 -17.28
N LEU A 196 20.66 -35.42 -17.08
CA LEU A 196 19.98 -35.98 -15.90
C LEU A 196 18.87 -35.15 -15.23
N VAL A 197 17.65 -35.38 -15.69
CA VAL A 197 16.45 -35.42 -14.86
C VAL A 197 16.32 -36.85 -14.32
N SER A 198 16.61 -37.07 -13.04
CA SER A 198 16.14 -38.26 -12.29
C SER A 198 16.38 -38.14 -10.77
N SER A 199 15.31 -37.88 -10.01
CA SER A 199 14.77 -38.83 -9.04
C SER A 199 13.33 -38.36 -8.68
N LEU A 200 12.27 -39.03 -9.13
CA LEU A 200 11.63 -40.21 -8.53
C LEU A 200 11.46 -40.05 -7.00
N GLY A 201 10.27 -39.98 -6.40
CA GLY A 201 8.98 -40.53 -6.80
C GLY A 201 8.75 -41.90 -6.16
N LYS A 202 7.75 -41.99 -5.28
CA LYS A 202 7.02 -43.22 -4.89
C LYS A 202 5.64 -42.77 -4.40
N SER A 203 4.59 -42.91 -5.24
CA SER A 203 3.64 -44.04 -5.31
C SER A 203 2.70 -44.05 -4.08
N SER A 204 1.38 -44.19 -4.18
CA SER A 204 0.60 -44.98 -5.13
C SER A 204 -0.88 -44.58 -5.04
N ALA A 205 -1.60 -44.78 -6.14
CA ALA A 205 -3.03 -44.58 -6.29
C ALA A 205 -3.86 -45.59 -5.48
N ARG A 206 -5.07 -45.20 -5.05
CA ARG A 206 -6.22 -46.11 -5.08
C ARG A 206 -7.54 -45.36 -5.24
N SER A 207 -8.27 -45.79 -6.25
CA SER A 207 -9.63 -45.40 -6.62
C SER A 207 -10.67 -46.04 -5.70
N SER A 208 -11.73 -45.30 -5.36
CA SER A 208 -13.08 -45.88 -5.24
C SER A 208 -14.17 -44.82 -5.44
N ARG A 209 -15.16 -45.25 -6.22
CA ARG A 209 -16.40 -44.60 -6.67
C ARG A 209 -17.41 -44.26 -5.56
N MET A 210 -18.27 -43.28 -5.90
CA MET A 210 -19.73 -43.13 -5.69
C MET A 210 -20.38 -43.43 -4.33
N SER A 211 -21.18 -42.46 -3.85
CA SER A 211 -22.62 -42.56 -3.51
C SER A 211 -23.07 -41.22 -2.91
N SER A 212 -23.91 -40.41 -3.56
CA SER A 212 -25.40 -40.39 -3.53
C SER A 212 -26.05 -39.98 -2.19
N ARG A 213 -26.89 -38.93 -2.28
CA ARG A 213 -27.95 -38.38 -1.40
C ARG A 213 -27.81 -36.84 -1.45
N LYS A 214 -28.65 -36.07 -2.14
CA LYS A 214 -30.12 -36.02 -2.29
C LYS A 214 -30.87 -36.01 -0.96
N SER A 215 -31.19 -34.80 -0.52
CA SER A 215 -32.42 -34.49 0.22
C SER A 215 -32.84 -33.06 -0.17
N GLU A 216 -33.85 -33.03 -1.04
CA GLU A 216 -34.71 -31.90 -1.33
C GLU A 216 -35.63 -31.59 -0.14
N SER A 217 -36.33 -30.46 -0.28
CA SER A 217 -37.57 -30.03 0.37
C SER A 217 -37.40 -29.20 1.65
N SER A 218 -38.12 -28.11 1.87
CA SER A 218 -39.06 -27.34 1.05
C SER A 218 -39.50 -26.12 1.86
N SER A 219 -39.79 -25.03 1.15
CA SER A 219 -40.81 -23.99 1.38
C SER A 219 -41.18 -23.58 2.82
N VAL A 220 -41.15 -22.27 3.09
CA VAL A 220 -42.36 -21.47 3.38
C VAL A 220 -42.13 -20.04 2.86
N ALA A 221 -43.05 -19.57 2.02
CA ALA A 221 -43.23 -18.17 1.68
C ALA A 221 -44.07 -17.50 2.78
N SER A 222 -43.72 -16.27 3.18
CA SER A 222 -44.68 -15.33 3.75
C SER A 222 -44.35 -13.91 3.33
N SER A 223 -45.41 -13.27 2.88
CA SER A 223 -45.61 -11.97 2.29
C SER A 223 -45.42 -10.78 3.24
N VAL A 224 -45.05 -9.64 2.64
CA VAL A 224 -45.60 -8.28 2.84
C VAL A 224 -45.70 -7.76 4.28
N ILE A 225 -44.95 -6.69 4.58
CA ILE A 225 -45.50 -5.37 4.95
C ILE A 225 -44.45 -4.32 4.58
N ALA A 226 -44.88 -3.37 3.77
CA ALA A 226 -44.18 -2.13 3.50
C ALA A 226 -44.26 -1.25 4.76
N GLU A 227 -43.11 -0.91 5.35
CA GLU A 227 -43.04 0.12 6.37
C GLU A 227 -42.25 1.30 5.78
N HIS A 228 -43.02 2.25 5.23
CA HIS A 228 -42.57 3.58 4.90
C HIS A 228 -42.14 4.27 6.21
N THR A 229 -40.85 4.28 6.51
CA THR A 229 -40.30 5.16 7.53
C THR A 229 -40.04 6.54 6.92
N PRO A 230 -40.45 7.63 7.58
CA PRO A 230 -40.35 8.97 7.02
C PRO A 230 -38.90 9.44 6.91
N ASN A 231 -38.64 10.20 5.84
CA ASN A 231 -37.39 10.90 5.58
C ASN A 231 -36.93 11.70 6.81
N GLY A 232 -35.79 11.29 7.37
CA GLY A 232 -35.12 12.04 8.43
C GLY A 232 -34.78 13.45 7.96
N LEU A 233 -35.18 14.43 8.77
CA LEU A 233 -34.88 15.84 8.63
C LEU A 233 -33.36 16.10 8.45
N PRO A 234 -32.98 17.21 7.79
CA PRO A 234 -31.57 17.57 7.61
C PRO A 234 -30.93 17.84 8.97
N ARG A 235 -29.99 16.96 9.36
CA ARG A 235 -29.15 17.18 10.54
C ARG A 235 -28.15 18.30 10.26
N SER A 236 -28.47 19.49 10.75
CA SER A 236 -27.53 20.60 10.94
C SER A 236 -26.67 20.33 12.18
N GLY A 237 -25.64 19.50 12.01
CA GLY A 237 -24.58 19.29 13.01
C GLY A 237 -23.27 19.01 12.28
N PRO A 238 -22.10 19.27 12.89
CA PRO A 238 -20.83 18.96 12.27
C PRO A 238 -20.82 17.48 11.92
N GLU A 239 -20.73 17.18 10.63
CA GLU A 239 -20.87 15.81 10.18
C GLU A 239 -19.79 14.96 10.87
N ALA A 240 -20.17 13.81 11.43
CA ALA A 240 -19.25 12.87 12.08
C ALA A 240 -17.90 12.68 11.35
N PRO A 241 -17.83 12.58 9.99
CA PRO A 241 -16.55 12.55 9.28
C PRO A 241 -15.71 13.83 9.41
N ALA A 242 -16.33 15.02 9.46
CA ALA A 242 -15.62 16.29 9.64
C ALA A 242 -15.04 16.40 11.06
N VAL A 243 -15.77 15.95 12.07
CA VAL A 243 -15.27 15.89 13.46
C VAL A 243 -14.10 14.91 13.57
N LEU A 244 -14.22 13.71 12.97
CA LEU A 244 -13.14 12.74 12.92
C LEU A 244 -11.90 13.27 12.18
N PHE A 245 -12.09 13.96 11.06
CA PHE A 245 -10.98 14.57 10.34
C PHE A 245 -10.29 15.64 11.19
N ALA A 246 -11.06 16.52 11.84
CA ALA A 246 -10.50 17.56 12.72
C ALA A 246 -9.75 16.97 13.92
N THR A 247 -10.27 15.92 14.55
CA THR A 247 -9.56 15.25 15.67
C THR A 247 -8.27 14.58 15.21
N LEU A 248 -8.24 14.00 14.01
CA LEU A 248 -7.00 13.46 13.43
C LEU A 248 -5.98 14.54 13.14
N VAL A 249 -6.39 15.68 12.59
CA VAL A 249 -5.50 16.82 12.35
C VAL A 249 -4.94 17.32 13.69
N ALA A 250 -5.77 17.41 14.73
CA ALA A 250 -5.32 17.79 16.07
C ALA A 250 -4.33 16.77 16.65
N LEU A 251 -4.60 15.47 16.54
CA LEU A 251 -3.69 14.40 16.98
C LEU A 251 -2.38 14.44 16.18
N TYR A 252 -2.45 14.63 14.87
CA TYR A 252 -1.29 14.80 13.99
C TYR A 252 -0.43 15.97 14.45
N MET A 253 -1.02 17.16 14.64
CA MET A 253 -0.29 18.34 15.13
C MET A 253 0.32 18.12 16.51
N GLY A 254 -0.39 17.42 17.41
CA GLY A 254 0.15 17.02 18.71
C GLY A 254 1.39 16.11 18.59
N THR A 255 1.35 15.10 17.70
CA THR A 255 2.51 14.23 17.46
C THR A 255 3.69 14.98 16.86
N LEU A 256 3.45 15.91 15.92
CA LEU A 256 4.50 16.76 15.36
C LEU A 256 5.14 17.63 16.45
N HIS A 257 4.33 18.22 17.34
CA HIS A 257 4.82 19.07 18.42
C HIS A 257 5.72 18.30 19.40
N VAL A 258 5.29 17.12 19.84
CA VAL A 258 6.08 16.26 20.74
C VAL A 258 7.41 15.85 20.10
N ARG A 259 7.39 15.49 18.81
CA ARG A 259 8.61 15.12 18.07
C ARG A 259 9.56 16.29 17.87
N GLY A 260 9.02 17.48 17.56
CA GLY A 260 9.81 18.71 17.46
C GLY A 260 10.53 19.02 18.77
N LYS A 261 9.84 18.89 19.92
CA LYS A 261 10.41 19.16 21.24
C LYS A 261 11.51 18.17 21.66
N LYS A 262 11.42 16.89 21.27
CA LYS A 262 12.43 15.87 21.66
C LYS A 262 13.77 16.05 20.92
N ARG A 263 13.75 16.72 19.77
CA ARG A 263 14.92 16.83 18.85
C ARG A 263 15.50 18.25 18.77
N ALA A 264 14.90 19.22 19.46
CA ALA A 264 15.43 20.57 19.66
C ALA A 264 16.24 20.64 20.95
#